data_AF-A0A819RAK4-F1
#
_entry.id   AF-A0A819RAK4-F1
#
_cell.length_a   1.000
_cell.length_b   1.000
_cell.length_c   1.000
_cell.angle_alpha   90.00
_cell.angle_beta   90.00
_cell.angle_gamma   90.00
#
_symmetry.space_group_name_H-M   'P 1'
#
loop_
_entity.id
_entity.type
_entity.pdbx_description
1 polymer ?
#
loop_
_entity_poly.entity_id
_entity_poly.type
_entity_poly.pdbx_seq_one_letter_code
_entity_poly.pdbx_strand_id
1 'polypeptide(L)'
;MNRFGDIDASFKRLPPVYGYRSEKVVSIEKALEPIEPQIDELPYYIKIAKRSCHYPSEHGLTRDQSAAVYIYTMEWGDTTLYRVLNRALRSENRQE
;
A
#
# COMPACT_ATOMS: atom_id res chain seq x y z
N MET A 1 -7.48 -3.14 19.63
CA MET A 1 -7.19 -3.33 18.20
C MET A 1 -8.23 -2.54 17.45
N ASN A 2 -7.85 -1.43 16.82
CA ASN A 2 -8.80 -0.56 16.10
C ASN A 2 -9.10 -1.19 14.74
N ARG A 3 -10.38 -1.38 14.42
CA ARG A 3 -10.85 -1.91 13.13
C ARG A 3 -10.67 -0.86 12.04
N PHE A 4 -10.66 -1.28 10.78
CA PHE A 4 -10.61 -0.40 9.60
C PHE A 4 -11.64 0.76 9.65
N GLY A 5 -12.81 0.52 10.25
CA GLY A 5 -13.88 1.51 10.40
C GLY A 5 -13.74 2.48 11.58
N ASP A 6 -12.79 2.25 12.50
CA ASP A 6 -12.62 3.05 13.71
C ASP A 6 -11.71 4.27 13.48
N ILE A 7 -11.41 4.61 12.23
CA ILE A 7 -10.57 5.75 11.88
C ILE A 7 -11.43 7.00 11.90
N ASP A 8 -11.31 7.77 12.98
CA ASP A 8 -11.83 9.12 13.10
C ASP A 8 -11.02 10.07 12.18
N ALA A 9 -11.30 10.00 10.88
CA ALA A 9 -10.64 10.82 9.88
C ALA A 9 -11.59 11.94 9.42
N SER A 10 -11.17 13.19 9.63
CA SER A 10 -11.78 14.31 8.91
C SER A 10 -11.58 14.09 7.41
N PHE A 11 -12.67 14.08 6.63
CA PHE A 11 -12.62 13.90 5.17
C PHE A 11 -12.18 15.20 4.47
N LYS A 12 -11.01 15.71 4.83
CA LYS A 12 -10.42 16.88 4.19
C LYS A 12 -10.04 16.52 2.75
N ARG A 13 -10.49 17.32 1.78
CA ARG A 13 -10.07 17.18 0.38
C ARG A 13 -8.64 17.70 0.27
N LEU A 14 -7.70 16.79 0.07
CA LEU A 14 -6.30 17.14 -0.18
C LEU A 14 -6.04 17.13 -1.68
N PRO A 15 -5.17 18.03 -2.19
CA PRO A 15 -4.79 17.99 -3.59
C PRO A 15 -4.06 16.67 -3.92
N PRO A 16 -4.11 16.22 -5.19
CA PRO A 16 -3.33 15.07 -5.64
C PRO A 16 -1.84 15.26 -5.37
N VAL A 17 -1.11 14.14 -5.22
CA VAL A 17 0.35 14.15 -5.30
C VAL A 17 0.72 14.31 -6.78
N TYR A 18 1.04 15.54 -7.18
CA TYR A 18 1.43 15.85 -8.54
C TYR A 18 2.73 15.09 -8.92
N GLY A 19 2.85 14.70 -10.19
CA GLY A 19 4.01 13.94 -10.69
C GLY A 19 3.87 12.42 -10.60
N TYR A 20 3.11 11.87 -9.64
CA TYR A 20 2.98 10.42 -9.46
C TYR A 20 2.39 9.69 -10.68
N ARG A 21 1.52 10.36 -11.45
CA ARG A 21 0.96 9.79 -12.70
C ARG A 21 2.03 9.52 -13.77
N SER A 22 3.11 10.29 -13.76
CA SER A 22 4.19 10.17 -14.75
C SER A 22 5.27 9.18 -14.30
N GLU A 23 5.18 8.68 -13.05
CA GLU A 23 6.13 7.71 -12.53
C GLU A 23 6.02 6.37 -13.24
N LYS A 24 7.16 5.71 -13.41
CA LYS A 24 7.22 4.40 -14.03
C LYS A 24 6.61 3.37 -13.10
N VAL A 25 5.72 2.54 -13.61
CA VAL A 25 5.25 1.35 -12.90
C VAL A 25 6.43 0.37 -12.72
N VAL A 26 6.72 0.03 -11.47
CA VAL A 26 7.79 -0.89 -11.06
C VAL A 26 7.20 -2.07 -10.29
N SER A 27 8.04 -3.04 -9.92
CA SER A 27 7.60 -4.13 -9.06
C SER A 27 7.21 -3.61 -7.67
N ILE A 28 6.37 -4.37 -6.97
CA ILE A 28 5.92 -3.99 -5.62
C ILE A 28 7.08 -3.87 -4.63
N GLU A 29 8.13 -4.71 -4.76
CA GLU A 29 9.34 -4.58 -3.93
C GLU A 29 10.00 -3.22 -4.12
N LYS A 30 10.18 -2.80 -5.38
CA LYS A 30 10.84 -1.53 -5.68
C LYS A 30 10.00 -0.32 -5.27
N ALA A 31 8.67 -0.43 -5.41
CA ALA A 31 7.76 0.63 -5.00
C ALA A 31 7.74 0.84 -3.47
N LEU A 32 7.94 -0.24 -2.70
CA LEU A 32 7.82 -0.20 -1.24
C LEU A 32 9.16 -0.03 -0.51
N GLU A 33 10.29 -0.15 -1.20
CA GLU A 33 11.64 0.06 -0.65
C GLU A 33 11.77 1.31 0.24
N PRO A 34 11.22 2.50 -0.10
CA PRO A 34 11.35 3.69 0.75
C PRO A 34 10.66 3.59 2.11
N ILE A 35 9.64 2.73 2.23
CA ILE A 35 8.85 2.56 3.45
C ILE A 35 9.04 1.20 4.11
N GLU A 36 9.87 0.33 3.53
CA GLU A 36 10.22 -0.98 4.08
C GLU A 36 10.70 -0.92 5.53
N PRO A 37 11.58 0.03 5.95
CA PRO A 37 12.01 0.12 7.34
C PRO A 37 10.91 0.46 8.36
N GLN A 38 9.74 0.91 7.88
CA GLN A 38 8.60 1.31 8.73
C GLN A 38 7.58 0.19 8.93
N ILE A 39 7.72 -0.93 8.20
CA ILE A 39 6.73 -2.01 8.15
C ILE A 39 7.41 -3.31 8.53
N ASP A 40 6.97 -3.89 9.65
CA ASP A 40 7.54 -5.13 10.15
C ASP A 40 7.32 -6.27 9.15
N GLU A 41 8.42 -6.96 8.84
CA GLU A 41 8.47 -8.13 7.96
C GLU A 41 7.91 -7.90 6.55
N LEU A 42 7.93 -6.66 6.03
CA LEU A 42 7.36 -6.34 4.73
C LEU A 42 7.77 -7.29 3.58
N PRO A 43 9.06 -7.68 3.42
CA PRO A 43 9.45 -8.61 2.36
C PRO A 43 8.78 -9.98 2.44
N TYR A 44 8.46 -10.44 3.65
CA TYR A 44 7.75 -11.70 3.86
C TYR A 44 6.29 -11.57 3.40
N TYR A 45 5.61 -10.50 3.79
CA TYR A 45 4.22 -10.26 3.39
C TYR A 45 4.06 -9.96 1.90
N ILE A 46 5.04 -9.33 1.25
CA ILE A 46 5.07 -9.19 -0.22
C ILE A 46 5.07 -10.57 -0.89
N LYS A 47 5.88 -11.52 -0.39
CA LYS A 47 5.92 -12.89 -0.92
C LYS A 47 4.60 -13.61 -0.73
N ILE A 48 3.94 -13.45 0.42
CA ILE A 48 2.60 -14.00 0.64
C ILE A 48 1.62 -13.41 -0.37
N ALA A 49 1.55 -12.09 -0.50
CA ALA A 49 0.61 -11.43 -1.39
C ALA A 49 0.74 -11.91 -2.84
N LYS A 50 1.98 -12.06 -3.35
CA LYS A 50 2.23 -12.60 -4.70
C LYS A 50 1.83 -14.06 -4.90
N ARG A 51 1.82 -14.86 -3.83
CA ARG A 51 1.42 -16.28 -3.85
C ARG A 51 -0.10 -16.44 -3.70
N SER A 52 -0.74 -15.57 -2.94
CA SER A 52 -2.19 -15.61 -2.68
C SER A 52 -3.03 -15.12 -3.86
N CYS A 53 -2.45 -14.36 -4.78
CA CYS A 53 -3.16 -13.86 -5.96
C CYS A 53 -3.22 -14.94 -7.07
N HIS A 54 -4.42 -15.17 -7.60
CA HIS A 54 -4.60 -15.94 -8.83
C HIS A 54 -4.03 -15.17 -10.03
N TYR A 55 -3.35 -15.88 -10.93
CA TYR A 55 -2.84 -15.32 -12.17
C TYR A 55 -3.01 -16.31 -13.34
N PRO A 56 -3.45 -15.87 -14.54
CA PRO A 56 -3.81 -14.50 -14.90
C PRO A 56 -5.03 -13.97 -14.12
N SER A 57 -5.01 -12.69 -13.77
CA SER A 57 -6.15 -12.07 -13.08
C SER A 57 -7.33 -11.94 -14.05
N GLU A 58 -8.54 -12.26 -13.58
CA GLU A 58 -9.79 -12.02 -14.33
C GLU A 58 -10.00 -10.54 -14.69
N HIS A 59 -9.31 -9.64 -13.99
CA HIS A 59 -9.38 -8.18 -14.18
C HIS A 59 -8.21 -7.64 -15.03
N GLY A 60 -7.40 -8.50 -15.65
CA GLY A 60 -6.26 -8.07 -16.47
C GLY A 60 -5.11 -7.44 -15.68
N LEU A 61 -5.08 -7.63 -14.35
CA LEU A 61 -4.00 -7.13 -13.50
C LEU A 61 -2.74 -7.98 -13.65
N THR A 62 -1.59 -7.31 -13.63
CA THR A 62 -0.31 -7.97 -13.45
C THR A 62 -0.20 -8.57 -12.04
N ARG A 63 0.72 -9.51 -11.87
CA ARG A 63 0.97 -10.14 -10.56
C ARG A 63 1.31 -9.13 -9.47
N ASP A 64 2.09 -8.10 -9.80
CA ASP A 64 2.47 -7.04 -8.86
C ASP A 64 1.29 -6.14 -8.49
N GLN A 65 0.41 -5.81 -9.44
CA GLN A 65 -0.80 -5.04 -9.17
C GLN A 65 -1.79 -5.82 -8.30
N SER A 66 -2.02 -7.10 -8.60
CA SER A 66 -2.87 -7.95 -7.73
C SER A 66 -2.28 -8.07 -6.33
N ALA A 67 -0.95 -8.29 -6.23
CA ALA A 67 -0.28 -8.34 -4.94
C ALA A 67 -0.40 -7.03 -4.17
N ALA A 68 -0.29 -5.87 -4.82
CA ALA A 68 -0.42 -4.56 -4.20
C ALA A 68 -1.80 -4.34 -3.56
N VAL A 69 -2.88 -4.72 -4.26
CA VAL A 69 -4.23 -4.68 -3.70
C VAL A 69 -4.36 -5.65 -2.53
N TYR A 70 -3.85 -6.88 -2.68
CA TYR A 70 -3.91 -7.89 -1.64
C TYR A 70 -3.20 -7.43 -0.36
N ILE A 71 -1.93 -7.04 -0.43
CA ILE A 71 -1.16 -6.61 0.75
C ILE A 71 -1.73 -5.34 1.39
N TYR A 72 -2.37 -4.46 0.62
CA TYR A 72 -3.03 -3.27 1.17
C TYR A 72 -4.26 -3.64 2.03
N THR A 73 -4.90 -4.77 1.77
CA THR A 73 -6.05 -5.24 2.57
C THR A 73 -5.66 -6.22 3.68
N MET A 74 -4.41 -6.67 3.72
CA MET A 74 -3.95 -7.58 4.77
C MET A 74 -3.77 -6.83 6.10
N GLU A 75 -4.19 -7.49 7.18
CA GLU A 75 -3.89 -7.06 8.54
C GLU A 75 -2.84 -7.99 9.16
N TRP A 76 -1.75 -7.42 9.65
CA TRP A 76 -0.71 -8.11 10.41
C TRP A 76 0.01 -7.13 11.34
N GLY A 77 0.24 -7.54 12.58
CA GLY A 77 0.93 -6.69 13.56
C GLY A 77 0.33 -5.28 13.68
N ASP A 78 1.19 -4.31 13.99
CA ASP A 78 0.77 -2.93 14.20
C ASP A 78 1.10 -1.97 13.04
N THR A 79 2.10 -2.31 12.23
CA THR A 79 2.70 -1.47 11.18
C THR A 79 2.34 -1.94 9.77
N THR A 80 1.07 -2.28 9.50
CA THR A 80 0.67 -2.74 8.15
C THR A 80 0.87 -1.69 7.06
N LEU A 81 1.00 -2.16 5.81
CA LEU A 81 1.07 -1.27 4.64
C LEU A 81 -0.09 -0.26 4.60
N TYR A 82 -1.32 -0.73 4.85
CA TYR A 82 -2.51 0.13 4.93
C TYR A 82 -2.33 1.28 5.94
N ARG A 83 -1.87 0.96 7.15
CA ARG A 83 -1.74 1.94 8.25
C ARG A 83 -0.66 2.96 7.94
N VAL A 84 0.52 2.50 7.54
CA VAL A 84 1.66 3.37 7.21
C VAL A 84 1.30 4.29 6.04
N LEU A 85 0.79 3.72 4.94
CA LEU A 85 0.48 4.48 3.74
C LEU A 85 -0.63 5.50 3.98
N ASN A 86 -1.72 5.12 4.64
CA ASN A 86 -2.81 6.08 4.89
C ASN A 86 -2.45 7.14 5.91
N ARG A 87 -1.59 6.83 6.89
CA ARG A 87 -1.05 7.85 7.79
C ARG A 87 -0.24 8.89 7.01
N ALA A 88 0.63 8.45 6.09
CA ALA A 88 1.40 9.34 5.24
C ALA A 88 0.51 10.18 4.32
N LEU A 89 -0.45 9.57 3.62
CA LEU A 89 -1.36 10.30 2.71
C LEU A 89 -2.21 11.36 3.42
N ARG A 90 -2.57 11.11 4.69
CA ARG A 90 -3.34 12.01 5.57
C ARG A 90 -2.50 13.05 6.30
N SER A 91 -1.17 12.99 6.25
CA SER A 91 -0.30 13.97 6.92
C SER A 91 -0.33 15.37 6.30
N GLU A 92 -1.07 15.54 5.20
CA GLU A 92 -1.14 16.75 4.38
C GLU A 92 0.21 17.18 3.76
N ASN A 93 1.28 16.39 3.97
CA ASN A 93 2.54 16.62 3.29
C ASN A 93 2.42 16.17 1.82
N ARG A 94 2.81 17.05 0.90
CA ARG A 94 2.79 16.81 -0.56
C ARG A 94 4.14 17.10 -1.21
N GLN A 95 5.16 17.35 -0.39
CA GLN A 95 6.52 17.67 -0.80
C GLN A 95 7.49 16.50 -0.58
N GLU A 96 7.01 15.41 0.02
CA GLU A 96 7.72 14.15 0.26
C GLU A 96 7.15 13.03 -0.59
#